data_AF-A0A1M6XIB3-F1
#
_entry.id   AF-A0A1M6XIB3-F1
#
_cell.length_a   1.000
_cell.length_b   1.000
_cell.length_c   1.000
_cell.angle_alpha   90.00
_cell.angle_beta   90.00
_cell.angle_gamma   90.00
#
_symmetry.space_group_name_H-M   'P 1'
#
loop_
_entity.id
_entity.type
_entity.pdbx_description
1 polymer ?
#
loop_
_entity_poly.entity_id
_entity_poly.type
_entity_poly.pdbx_seq_one_letter_code
_entity_poly.pdbx_strand_id
1 'polypeptide(L)' 'MSNEKLFLVFAHWEPLGIMTMLDAFRWSWSQGAGHHVIIEFTPVNEKEKSNG' A
#
# COMPACT_ATOMS: atom_id res chain seq x y z
N MET A 1 -17.13 -11.41 0.25
CA MET A 1 -15.69 -11.16 0.47
C MET A 1 -15.37 -9.85 -0.23
N SER A 2 -14.63 -8.94 0.41
CA SER A 2 -14.33 -7.62 -0.20
C SER A 2 -13.51 -7.82 -1.48
N ASN A 3 -13.99 -7.32 -2.62
CA ASN A 3 -13.31 -7.38 -3.94
C ASN A 3 -12.23 -6.28 -4.07
N GLU A 4 -11.65 -5.83 -2.97
CA GLU A 4 -10.69 -4.73 -2.99
C GLU A 4 -9.33 -5.19 -3.49
N LYS A 5 -8.85 -4.53 -4.56
CA LYS A 5 -7.51 -4.78 -5.12
C LYS A 5 -6.44 -4.43 -4.09
N LEU A 6 -5.49 -5.35 -3.90
CA LEU A 6 -4.35 -5.20 -3.01
C LEU A 6 -3.10 -4.75 -3.77
N PHE A 7 -2.27 -3.97 -3.07
CA PHE A 7 -1.04 -3.41 -3.59
C PHE A 7 0.08 -3.62 -2.57
N LEU A 8 1.30 -3.90 -3.04
CA LEU A 8 2.51 -3.69 -2.26
C LEU A 8 2.78 -2.18 -2.27
N VAL A 9 2.80 -1.60 -1.07
CA VAL A 9 2.89 -0.15 -0.87
C VAL A 9 4.26 0.21 -0.32
N PHE A 10 4.86 1.25 -0.90
CA PHE A 10 6.11 1.84 -0.43
C PHE A 10 5.88 3.30 -0.02
N ALA A 11 6.60 3.75 1.01
CA ALA A 11 6.67 5.14 1.42
C ALA A 11 8.14 5.56 1.48
N HIS A 12 8.54 6.57 0.71
CA HIS A 12 9.95 7.02 0.64
C HIS A 12 10.95 5.88 0.37
N TRP A 13 10.61 4.96 -0.54
CA TRP A 13 11.40 3.76 -0.87
C TRP A 13 11.47 2.67 0.22
N GLU A 14 10.81 2.85 1.36
CA GLU A 14 10.67 1.83 2.41
C GLU A 14 9.35 1.05 2.26
N PRO A 15 9.35 -0.29 2.42
CA PRO A 15 8.14 -1.09 2.28
C PRO A 15 7.19 -0.86 3.47
N LEU A 16 5.96 -0.44 3.17
CA LEU A 16 4.90 -0.26 4.16
C LEU A 16 4.08 -1.54 4.36
N GLY A 17 3.96 -2.36 3.30
CA GLY A 17 3.30 -3.66 3.33
C GLY A 17 2.26 -3.85 2.22
N ILE A 18 1.53 -4.97 2.28
CA ILE A 18 0.43 -5.26 1.34
C ILE A 18 -0.88 -4.74 1.92
N MET A 19 -1.50 -3.78 1.26
CA MET A 19 -2.76 -3.17 1.70
C MET A 19 -3.57 -2.59 0.54
N THR A 20 -4.78 -2.11 0.83
CA THR A 20 -5.61 -1.41 -0.15
C THR A 20 -5.10 0.02 -0.37
N MET A 21 -5.52 0.65 -1.48
CA MET A 21 -5.25 2.09 -1.68
C MET A 21 -5.81 2.94 -0.53
N LEU A 22 -7.00 2.60 -0.03
CA LEU A 22 -7.65 3.35 1.05
C LEU A 22 -6.84 3.30 2.35
N ASP A 23 -6.30 2.13 2.69
CA ASP A 23 -5.48 1.97 3.90
C ASP A 23 -4.16 2.72 3.78
N ALA A 24 -3.53 2.71 2.60
CA ALA A 24 -2.32 3.50 2.35
C ALA A 24 -2.57 5.00 2.49
N PHE A 25 -3.70 5.51 1.97
CA PHE A 25 -4.08 6.92 2.14
C PHE A 25 -4.36 7.28 3.60
N ARG A 26 -5.10 6.42 4.33
CA ARG A 26 -5.34 6.62 5.77
C ARG A 26 -4.04 6.65 6.56
N TRP A 27 -3.09 5.78 6.24
CA TRP A 27 -1.77 5.80 6.85
C TRP A 27 -1.00 7.08 6.53
N SER A 28 -1.04 7.56 5.28
CA SER A 28 -0.36 8.82 4.92
C SER A 28 -0.91 10.03 5.69
N TRP A 29 -2.23 10.04 5.95
CA TRP A 29 -2.88 11.08 6.74
C TRP A 29 -2.47 11.05 8.22
N SER A 30 -2.09 9.88 8.75
CA SER A 30 -1.60 9.75 10.13
C SER A 30 -0.15 10.20 10.32
N GLN A 31 0.60 10.43 9.23
CA GLN A 31 2.00 10.91 9.30
C GLN A 31 2.14 12.38 9.70
N GLY A 32 1.03 13.11 9.87
CA GLY A 32 1.00 14.48 10.37
C GLY A 32 1.09 15.55 9.28
N ALA A 33 0.55 16.73 9.57
CA ALA A 33 0.54 17.86 8.65
C ALA A 33 1.96 18.45 8.53
N GLY A 34 2.66 18.11 7.45
CA GLY A 34 3.99 18.63 7.14
C GLY A 34 4.90 17.63 6.42
N HIS A 35 4.59 16.34 6.49
CA HIS A 35 5.35 15.32 5.77
C HIS A 35 4.66 15.04 4.44
N HIS A 36 5.23 15.57 3.34
CA HIS A 36 4.86 15.13 2.00
C HIS A 36 5.33 13.67 1.85
N VAL A 37 4.40 12.73 2.02
CA VAL A 37 4.68 11.31 1.83
C VAL A 37 4.36 10.93 0.40
N ILE A 38 5.38 10.47 -0.33
CA ILE A 38 5.20 9.86 -1.65
C ILE A 38 4.88 8.40 -1.42
N ILE A 39 3.73 7.96 -1.93
CA ILE A 39 3.27 6.58 -1.86
C ILE A 39 3.38 5.96 -3.25
N GLU A 40 4.07 4.83 -3.35
CA GLU A 40 4.14 4.03 -4.57
C GLU A 40 3.34 2.74 -4.41
N PHE A 41 2.62 2.36 -5.47
CA PHE A 41 1.74 1.20 -5.50
C PHE A 41 2.20 0.21 -6.55
N THR A 42 2.57 -0.99 -6.13
CA THR A 42 2.80 -2.12 -7.03
C THR A 42 1.61 -3.07 -6.94
N PRO A 43 0.87 -3.33 -8.03
CA PRO A 43 -0.27 -4.24 -8.00
C PRO A 43 0.20 -5.65 -7.64
N VAL A 44 -0.47 -6.28 -6.66
CA VAL A 44 -0.21 -7.69 -6.35
C VAL A 44 -1.10 -8.52 -7.25
N ASN A 45 -0.51 -9.32 -8.13
CA ASN A 45 -1.28 -10.34 -8.82
C ASN A 45 -1.70 -11.39 -7.79
N GLU A 46 -3.01 -11.57 -7.58
CA GLU A 46 -3.54 -12.62 -6.70
C GLU A 46 -3.07 -14.03 -7.11
N LYS A 47 -2.55 -14.19 -8.33
CA LYS A 47 -1.95 -15.44 -8.84
C LYS A 47 -0.55 -15.74 -8.29
N GLU A 48 0.17 -14.77 -7.74
CA GLU A 48 1.50 -14.99 -7.16
C GLU A 48 1.46 -15.39 -5.68
N LYS A 49 0.29 -15.32 -5.04
CA LYS A 49 0.11 -15.72 -3.63
C LYS A 49 0.12 -17.25 -3.42
N SER A 50 0.36 -18.04 -4.48
CA SER A 50 0.32 -19.50 -4.42
C SER A 50 1.69 -20.19 -4.54
N ASN A 51 2.80 -19.48 -4.78
CA ASN A 51 4.12 -20.10 -4.87
C ASN A 51 5.18 -19.24 -4.15
N GLY A 52 5.50 -19.58 -2.90
CA GLY A 52 6.65 -19.07 -2.17
C GLY A 52 6.39 -18.87 -0.70
#